data_AF-H2Y9Q4-F1
#
_entry.id   AF-H2Y9Q4-F1
#
_cell.length_a   1.000
_cell.length_b   1.000
_cell.length_c   1.000
_cell.angle_alpha   90.00
_cell.angle_beta   90.00
_cell.angle_gamma   90.00
#
_symmetry.space_group_name_H-M   'P 1'
#
loop_
_entity.id
_entity.type
_entity.pdbx_description
1 polymer ?
#
loop_
_entity_poly.entity_id
_entity_poly.type
_entity_poly.pdbx_seq_one_letter_code
_entity_poly.pdbx_strand_id
1 'polypeptide(L)'
;QEQTVLMTGTGAPIEDKLNVMTVGERGPLLMQDFTFTDEMAHFNRERIPERVVHAKGGGAKGYFEVTHDITNYCKANIFEKIGKRTPLAVRFSTVSFLFSDRGTPNGWRHMNGYGSHTFKMVNADGHPVYCKFHLKTDQGIKNFMADEADEMAAKDPDHSIRDLYNSIADNKFPTWSMYIQVMTYDQASKFQWNPFDLTKIWPQADYPLIPVGRMVLDENASNYFAEIEQIAFSPSHLVPGIEASPDKMLQGRLFSYPDTHRHRLGSNYLQIPVNCPYNVRGGKVNNYQRDGPQCVTDNSKGAPNYYPNSFNGPIDGARSCPAAKRQTALHVDRTLAVDVKKYNSADDDNFTQVGTFWRKVLNEAERKRLAENIGNHMKAAQPFIQKRA
;
A
#
# COMPACT_ATOMS: atom_id res chain seq x y z
N GLN A 1 -20.20 28.59 -13.63
CA GLN A 1 -20.19 28.45 -12.15
C GLN A 1 -20.47 29.83 -11.59
N GLU A 2 -21.43 29.96 -10.68
CA GLU A 2 -21.60 31.18 -9.89
C GLU A 2 -20.37 31.39 -9.01
N GLN A 3 -19.93 32.64 -8.87
CA GLN A 3 -18.88 32.98 -7.93
C GLN A 3 -19.41 32.79 -6.50
N THR A 4 -18.65 32.08 -5.66
CA THR A 4 -18.96 31.87 -4.26
C THR A 4 -18.36 32.98 -3.40
N VAL A 5 -19.06 33.41 -2.36
CA VAL A 5 -18.55 34.38 -1.37
C VAL A 5 -17.39 33.75 -0.59
N LEU A 6 -16.27 34.48 -0.50
CA LEU A 6 -15.11 34.06 0.30
C LEU A 6 -15.40 34.23 1.79
N MET A 7 -15.01 33.24 2.60
CA MET A 7 -15.27 33.21 4.04
C MET A 7 -14.03 32.78 4.83
N THR A 8 -13.97 33.15 6.11
CA THR A 8 -13.00 32.63 7.09
C THR A 8 -13.26 31.16 7.41
N GLY A 9 -12.35 30.51 8.13
CA GLY A 9 -12.53 29.14 8.62
C GLY A 9 -13.75 28.94 9.54
N THR A 10 -14.27 30.02 10.14
CA THR A 10 -15.49 30.03 10.96
C THR A 10 -16.77 30.35 10.17
N GLY A 11 -16.67 30.60 8.87
CA GLY A 11 -17.80 30.89 7.99
C GLY A 11 -18.23 32.37 7.95
N ALA A 12 -17.41 33.30 8.42
CA ALA A 12 -17.69 34.74 8.31
C ALA A 12 -17.29 35.25 6.91
N PRO A 13 -18.13 36.01 6.20
CA PRO A 13 -17.76 36.62 4.92
C PRO A 13 -16.53 37.53 5.04
N ILE A 14 -15.65 37.48 4.04
CA ILE A 14 -14.44 38.33 3.94
C ILE A 14 -14.72 39.48 2.99
N GLU A 15 -14.51 40.71 3.47
CA GLU A 15 -14.68 41.94 2.67
C GLU A 15 -13.50 42.18 1.71
N ASP A 16 -12.27 42.17 2.23
CA ASP A 16 -11.04 42.36 1.46
C ASP A 16 -10.00 41.32 1.87
N LYS A 17 -9.40 40.66 0.88
CA LYS A 17 -8.40 39.59 1.05
C LYS A 17 -7.01 39.99 0.54
N LEU A 18 -6.91 41.12 -0.16
CA LEU A 18 -5.70 41.57 -0.84
C LEU A 18 -4.93 42.61 -0.03
N ASN A 19 -5.55 43.22 0.98
CA ASN A 19 -4.93 44.22 1.86
C ASN A 19 -5.01 43.78 3.33
N VAL A 20 -3.95 44.06 4.09
CA VAL A 20 -3.92 43.88 5.54
C VAL A 20 -4.37 45.15 6.26
N MET A 21 -4.94 45.03 7.44
CA MET A 21 -5.43 46.17 8.22
C MET A 21 -4.28 46.91 8.91
N THR A 22 -4.10 48.20 8.59
CA THR A 22 -3.02 49.04 9.13
C THR A 22 -3.54 50.32 9.79
N VAL A 23 -2.71 50.96 10.64
CA VAL A 23 -2.97 52.31 11.17
C VAL A 23 -2.64 53.37 10.12
N GLY A 24 -3.54 53.59 9.16
CA GLY A 24 -3.32 54.48 8.02
C GLY A 24 -2.47 53.82 6.92
N GLU A 25 -2.35 54.50 5.78
CA GLU A 25 -1.81 53.94 4.52
C GLU A 25 -0.39 53.35 4.65
N ARG A 26 0.43 53.90 5.57
CA ARG A 26 1.83 53.47 5.79
C ARG A 26 2.12 53.12 7.26
N GLY A 27 1.08 52.82 8.03
CA GLY A 27 1.21 52.46 9.44
C GLY A 27 1.47 50.96 9.67
N PRO A 28 1.68 50.56 10.93
CA PRO A 28 1.86 49.16 11.29
C PRO A 28 0.57 48.33 11.15
N LEU A 29 0.75 47.01 11.00
CA LEU A 29 -0.32 45.99 11.03
C LEU A 29 -1.04 45.98 12.39
N LEU A 30 -2.35 45.69 12.37
CA LEU A 30 -3.16 45.52 13.55
C LEU A 30 -3.48 44.05 13.85
N MET A 31 -3.35 43.65 15.12
CA MET A 31 -3.74 42.31 15.60
C MET A 31 -5.24 42.00 15.44
N GLN A 32 -6.08 43.01 15.22
CA GLN A 32 -7.51 42.83 14.99
C GLN A 32 -7.84 42.39 13.55
N ASP A 33 -6.84 42.30 12.66
CA ASP A 33 -6.99 41.67 11.35
C ASP A 33 -7.14 40.14 11.51
N PHE A 34 -8.38 39.73 11.81
CA PHE A 34 -8.71 38.34 12.02
C PHE A 34 -8.62 37.52 10.73
N THR A 35 -8.93 38.12 9.58
CA THR A 35 -8.81 37.47 8.26
C THR A 35 -7.37 37.08 7.97
N PHE A 36 -6.42 37.99 8.19
CA PHE A 36 -4.98 37.70 8.05
C PHE A 36 -4.54 36.59 9.02
N THR A 37 -4.95 36.70 10.29
CA THR A 37 -4.52 35.77 11.33
C THR A 37 -5.04 34.35 11.09
N ASP A 38 -6.32 34.20 10.72
CA ASP A 38 -6.98 32.93 10.41
C ASP A 38 -6.28 32.19 9.26
N GLU A 39 -6.10 32.86 8.13
CA GLU A 39 -5.47 32.26 6.95
C GLU A 39 -4.00 31.92 7.21
N MET A 40 -3.23 32.87 7.74
CA MET A 40 -1.79 32.67 7.93
C MET A 40 -1.51 31.57 8.96
N ALA A 41 -2.35 31.45 10.00
CA ALA A 41 -2.23 30.36 10.97
C ALA A 41 -2.49 28.98 10.35
N HIS A 42 -3.44 28.88 9.41
CA HIS A 42 -3.71 27.63 8.69
C HIS A 42 -2.62 27.32 7.66
N PHE A 43 -2.18 28.32 6.88
CA PHE A 43 -1.09 28.20 5.92
C PHE A 43 0.19 27.64 6.57
N ASN A 44 0.54 28.17 7.75
CA ASN A 44 1.69 27.72 8.54
C ASN A 44 1.58 26.26 9.04
N ARG A 45 0.43 25.61 8.87
CA ARG A 45 0.14 24.23 9.31
C ARG A 45 -0.28 23.29 8.18
N GLU A 46 -0.09 23.68 6.92
CA GLU A 46 -0.42 22.83 5.77
C GLU A 46 0.42 21.55 5.68
N ARG A 47 1.66 21.57 6.18
CA ARG A 47 2.59 20.45 6.08
C ARG A 47 2.36 19.45 7.21
N ILE A 48 2.28 18.18 6.83
CA ILE A 48 2.37 17.03 7.73
C ILE A 48 3.69 16.29 7.45
N PRO A 49 4.17 15.42 8.37
CA PRO A 49 5.32 14.59 8.06
C PRO A 49 5.09 13.77 6.79
N GLU A 50 6.08 13.72 5.90
CA GLU A 50 6.04 12.80 4.77
C GLU A 50 6.17 11.34 5.24
N ARG A 51 5.97 10.39 4.34
CA ARG A 51 6.25 8.97 4.66
C ARG A 51 7.76 8.78 4.82
N VAL A 52 8.18 8.10 5.89
CA VAL A 52 9.60 7.78 6.15
C VAL A 52 10.27 7.00 5.00
N VAL A 53 9.47 6.25 4.24
CA VAL A 53 9.86 5.59 2.98
C VAL A 53 8.73 5.76 1.98
N HIS A 54 9.03 5.74 0.67
CA HIS A 54 8.04 5.94 -0.40
C HIS A 54 7.33 7.32 -0.35
N ALA A 55 8.04 8.38 0.08
CA ALA A 55 7.52 9.74 0.20
C ALA A 55 6.98 10.28 -1.13
N LYS A 56 7.76 10.22 -2.21
CA LYS A 56 7.32 10.65 -3.55
C LYS A 56 6.42 9.58 -4.19
N GLY A 57 5.23 9.98 -4.62
CA GLY A 57 4.27 9.07 -5.23
C GLY A 57 3.13 9.78 -5.91
N GLY A 58 2.10 9.01 -6.24
CA GLY A 58 0.86 9.45 -6.86
C GLY A 58 -0.11 8.28 -6.87
N GLY A 59 -1.37 8.51 -7.22
CA GLY A 59 -2.35 7.44 -7.13
C GLY A 59 -3.65 7.77 -7.81
N ALA A 60 -4.51 6.76 -7.84
CA ALA A 60 -5.81 6.80 -8.47
C ALA A 60 -6.75 5.81 -7.76
N LYS A 61 -8.04 5.95 -8.02
CA LYS A 61 -9.07 5.01 -7.57
C LYS A 61 -9.57 4.19 -8.75
N GLY A 62 -10.32 3.15 -8.40
CA GLY A 62 -11.11 2.38 -9.34
C GLY A 62 -11.66 1.14 -8.69
N TYR A 63 -11.55 -0.01 -9.36
CA TYR A 63 -12.14 -1.25 -8.86
C TYR A 63 -11.30 -2.49 -9.17
N PHE A 64 -11.49 -3.50 -8.33
CA PHE A 64 -11.08 -4.87 -8.59
C PHE A 64 -12.30 -5.69 -9.01
N GLU A 65 -12.18 -6.45 -10.10
CA GLU A 65 -13.22 -7.34 -10.62
C GLU A 65 -12.73 -8.79 -10.61
N VAL A 66 -13.48 -9.68 -9.96
CA VAL A 66 -13.19 -11.12 -9.97
C VAL A 66 -13.48 -11.69 -11.36
N THR A 67 -12.52 -12.41 -11.95
CA THR A 67 -12.67 -13.03 -13.28
C THR A 67 -12.62 -14.56 -13.22
N HIS A 68 -12.02 -15.13 -12.18
CA HIS A 68 -11.88 -16.56 -11.99
C HIS A 68 -12.19 -16.94 -10.54
N ASP A 69 -12.73 -18.15 -10.37
CA ASP A 69 -13.09 -18.67 -9.06
C ASP A 69 -11.86 -19.25 -8.35
N ILE A 70 -11.56 -18.72 -7.16
CA ILE A 70 -10.51 -19.21 -6.26
C ILE A 70 -11.06 -19.53 -4.85
N THR A 71 -12.37 -19.68 -4.71
CA THR A 71 -13.04 -19.88 -3.41
C THR A 71 -12.62 -21.18 -2.71
N ASN A 72 -12.15 -22.17 -3.48
CA ASN A 72 -11.51 -23.38 -2.97
C ASN A 72 -10.26 -23.11 -2.12
N TYR A 73 -9.57 -21.99 -2.34
CA TYR A 73 -8.39 -21.57 -1.57
C TYR A 73 -8.71 -20.51 -0.51
N CYS A 74 -9.67 -19.62 -0.77
CA CYS A 74 -9.88 -18.42 0.02
C CYS A 74 -11.36 -18.07 0.19
N LYS A 75 -11.82 -17.92 1.45
CA LYS A 75 -13.19 -17.47 1.76
C LYS A 75 -13.37 -15.95 1.78
N ALA A 76 -12.35 -15.18 1.39
CA ALA A 76 -12.42 -13.73 1.47
C ALA A 76 -13.51 -13.17 0.57
N ASN A 77 -14.35 -12.29 1.14
CA ASN A 77 -15.54 -11.81 0.46
C ASN A 77 -15.23 -11.05 -0.85
N ILE A 78 -14.03 -10.48 -0.98
CA ILE A 78 -13.55 -9.86 -2.23
C ILE A 78 -13.50 -10.85 -3.41
N PHE A 79 -13.33 -12.15 -3.16
CA PHE A 79 -13.24 -13.22 -4.18
C PHE A 79 -14.51 -14.09 -4.28
N GLU A 80 -15.61 -13.69 -3.62
CA GLU A 80 -16.81 -14.51 -3.42
C GLU A 80 -17.45 -15.06 -4.70
N LYS A 81 -17.44 -14.28 -5.79
CA LYS A 81 -18.03 -14.69 -7.07
C LYS A 81 -17.41 -13.95 -8.24
N ILE A 82 -17.34 -14.61 -9.38
CA ILE A 82 -16.97 -14.00 -10.66
C ILE A 82 -17.90 -12.82 -10.97
N GLY A 83 -17.34 -11.74 -11.51
CA GLY A 83 -18.04 -10.49 -11.82
C GLY A 83 -18.27 -9.57 -10.62
N LYS A 84 -17.91 -9.99 -9.39
CA LYS A 84 -17.97 -9.09 -8.23
C LYS A 84 -16.95 -7.96 -8.38
N ARG A 85 -17.42 -6.72 -8.23
CA ARG A 85 -16.58 -5.52 -8.19
C ARG A 85 -16.43 -5.00 -6.77
N THR A 86 -15.20 -4.69 -6.41
CA THR A 86 -14.84 -4.10 -5.12
C THR A 86 -14.07 -2.81 -5.39
N PRO A 87 -14.53 -1.65 -4.89
CA PRO A 87 -13.80 -0.40 -5.01
C PRO A 87 -12.41 -0.50 -4.38
N LEU A 88 -11.44 0.21 -4.95
CA LEU A 88 -10.08 0.27 -4.44
C LEU A 88 -9.45 1.65 -4.65
N ALA A 89 -8.37 1.89 -3.91
CA ALA A 89 -7.46 3.01 -4.10
C ALA A 89 -6.03 2.45 -4.21
N VAL A 90 -5.26 2.98 -5.15
CA VAL A 90 -3.86 2.62 -5.38
C VAL A 90 -2.99 3.85 -5.23
N ARG A 91 -1.85 3.68 -4.54
CA ARG A 91 -0.76 4.63 -4.56
C ARG A 91 0.49 3.95 -5.08
N PHE A 92 1.09 4.54 -6.09
CA PHE A 92 2.41 4.22 -6.58
C PHE A 92 3.43 5.18 -5.99
N SER A 93 4.68 4.74 -5.91
CA SER A 93 5.77 5.52 -5.35
C SER A 93 7.11 5.02 -5.86
N THR A 94 8.13 5.85 -5.69
CA THR A 94 9.52 5.45 -5.92
C THR A 94 9.99 4.44 -4.86
N VAL A 95 11.24 3.95 -5.00
CA VAL A 95 11.77 2.70 -4.43
C VAL A 95 11.19 1.49 -5.17
N SER A 96 11.94 1.00 -6.16
CA SER A 96 11.47 -0.02 -7.10
C SER A 96 12.50 -1.17 -7.25
N PHE A 97 12.38 -1.96 -8.33
CA PHE A 97 13.47 -2.82 -8.80
C PHE A 97 14.78 -2.01 -8.90
N LEU A 98 15.94 -2.66 -8.78
CA LEU A 98 17.18 -1.92 -8.53
C LEU A 98 17.99 -1.61 -9.79
N PHE A 99 18.94 -2.47 -10.18
CA PHE A 99 19.93 -2.14 -11.23
C PHE A 99 19.66 -2.75 -12.61
N SER A 100 18.68 -3.65 -12.75
CA SER A 100 18.29 -4.12 -14.08
C SER A 100 17.42 -3.08 -14.78
N ASP A 101 17.15 -3.26 -16.07
CA ASP A 101 16.30 -2.36 -16.85
C ASP A 101 14.94 -2.06 -16.18
N ARG A 102 14.42 -2.97 -15.35
CA ARG A 102 13.17 -2.75 -14.60
C ARG A 102 13.28 -1.77 -13.43
N GLY A 103 14.47 -1.23 -13.16
CA GLY A 103 14.69 -0.27 -12.07
C GLY A 103 14.15 1.12 -12.33
N THR A 104 13.91 1.45 -13.59
CA THR A 104 13.38 2.74 -14.06
C THR A 104 12.16 2.53 -14.98
N PRO A 105 11.00 2.06 -14.46
CA PRO A 105 9.80 1.89 -15.28
C PRO A 105 9.38 3.21 -15.96
N ASN A 106 8.95 3.12 -17.22
CA ASN A 106 8.44 4.29 -17.95
C ASN A 106 6.99 4.55 -17.51
N GLY A 107 6.83 5.30 -16.43
CA GLY A 107 5.54 5.52 -15.79
C GLY A 107 5.05 4.30 -15.02
N TRP A 108 4.08 4.51 -14.13
CA TRP A 108 3.58 3.44 -13.25
C TRP A 108 2.71 2.41 -13.97
N ARG A 109 2.12 2.77 -15.11
CA ARG A 109 1.24 1.88 -15.88
C ARG A 109 2.00 0.72 -16.52
N HIS A 110 3.32 0.87 -16.72
CA HIS A 110 4.17 -0.09 -17.42
C HIS A 110 5.00 -0.99 -16.50
N MET A 111 4.58 -1.17 -15.24
CA MET A 111 5.23 -2.09 -14.29
C MET A 111 4.24 -3.09 -13.69
N ASN A 112 4.77 -4.24 -13.26
CA ASN A 112 4.01 -5.22 -12.47
C ASN A 112 3.99 -4.80 -10.99
N GLY A 113 2.96 -5.25 -10.27
CA GLY A 113 2.89 -5.22 -8.81
C GLY A 113 3.01 -6.62 -8.20
N TYR A 114 3.50 -6.70 -6.97
CA TYR A 114 3.65 -7.97 -6.25
C TYR A 114 3.33 -7.76 -4.77
N GLY A 115 2.73 -8.78 -4.14
CA GLY A 115 2.66 -8.82 -2.68
C GLY A 115 4.04 -9.07 -2.04
N SER A 116 4.98 -9.62 -2.82
CA SER A 116 6.34 -10.05 -2.48
C SER A 116 6.39 -11.13 -1.41
N HIS A 117 5.85 -10.86 -0.23
CA HIS A 117 5.74 -11.80 0.88
C HIS A 117 4.91 -13.02 0.51
N THR A 118 5.22 -14.12 1.18
CA THR A 118 4.27 -15.23 1.27
C THR A 118 3.14 -14.81 2.20
N PHE A 119 1.89 -15.03 1.79
CA PHE A 119 0.70 -14.88 2.62
C PHE A 119 0.06 -16.25 2.83
N LYS A 120 -0.97 -16.32 3.66
CA LYS A 120 -1.78 -17.51 3.85
C LYS A 120 -3.22 -17.22 3.42
N MET A 121 -3.82 -18.16 2.70
CA MET A 121 -5.25 -18.17 2.41
C MET A 121 -5.94 -19.29 3.17
N VAL A 122 -7.17 -19.05 3.60
CA VAL A 122 -8.01 -20.04 4.28
C VAL A 122 -9.36 -20.09 3.58
N ASN A 123 -9.77 -21.28 3.17
CA ASN A 123 -11.03 -21.49 2.46
C ASN A 123 -12.22 -21.60 3.43
N ALA A 124 -13.42 -21.84 2.89
CA ALA A 124 -14.64 -21.92 3.70
C ALA A 124 -14.57 -23.06 4.73
N ASP A 125 -13.94 -24.18 4.39
CA ASP A 125 -13.75 -25.38 5.24
C ASP A 125 -12.70 -25.18 6.34
N GLY A 126 -11.90 -24.12 6.28
CA GLY A 126 -10.80 -23.86 7.20
C GLY A 126 -9.48 -24.50 6.77
N HIS A 127 -9.37 -24.98 5.53
CA HIS A 127 -8.12 -25.51 4.99
C HIS A 127 -7.19 -24.36 4.60
N PRO A 128 -5.95 -24.33 5.15
CA PRO A 128 -4.98 -23.29 4.82
C PRO A 128 -4.06 -23.68 3.66
N VAL A 129 -3.69 -22.69 2.86
CA VAL A 129 -2.59 -22.76 1.87
C VAL A 129 -1.75 -21.50 1.95
N TYR A 130 -0.47 -21.57 1.56
CA TYR A 130 0.34 -20.38 1.34
C TYR A 130 0.13 -19.84 -0.06
N CYS A 131 0.29 -18.53 -0.25
CA CYS A 131 0.18 -17.90 -1.55
C CYS A 131 1.15 -16.73 -1.77
N LYS A 132 1.36 -16.38 -3.05
CA LYS A 132 2.01 -15.15 -3.51
C LYS A 132 1.05 -14.40 -4.42
N PHE A 133 0.92 -13.08 -4.25
CA PHE A 133 0.09 -12.22 -5.11
C PHE A 133 0.91 -11.56 -6.22
N HIS A 134 0.39 -11.57 -7.44
CA HIS A 134 0.99 -10.95 -8.62
C HIS A 134 -0.04 -10.09 -9.35
N LEU A 135 0.32 -8.85 -9.68
CA LEU A 135 -0.43 -7.96 -10.57
C LEU A 135 0.42 -7.72 -11.82
N LYS A 136 -0.01 -8.23 -12.96
CA LYS A 136 0.70 -8.08 -14.23
C LYS A 136 0.09 -6.93 -15.02
N THR A 137 0.90 -5.96 -15.44
CA THR A 137 0.39 -4.85 -16.27
C THR A 137 -0.14 -5.39 -17.59
N ASP A 138 -1.34 -4.94 -17.97
CA ASP A 138 -1.91 -5.27 -19.28
C ASP A 138 -1.42 -4.30 -20.38
N GLN A 139 -0.65 -3.26 -20.01
CA GLN A 139 -0.10 -2.26 -20.95
C GLN A 139 1.29 -2.65 -21.48
N GLY A 140 1.83 -3.77 -20.99
CA GLY A 140 3.18 -4.24 -21.29
C GLY A 140 4.25 -3.54 -20.47
N ILE A 141 5.32 -4.28 -20.17
CA ILE A 141 6.49 -3.73 -19.47
C ILE A 141 7.25 -2.78 -20.38
N LYS A 142 7.52 -1.57 -19.89
CA LYS A 142 8.37 -0.57 -20.54
C LYS A 142 9.20 0.14 -19.49
N ASN A 143 10.46 0.40 -19.82
CA ASN A 143 11.41 1.05 -18.93
C ASN A 143 12.17 2.12 -19.71
N PHE A 144 12.67 3.12 -18.98
CA PHE A 144 13.68 4.03 -19.49
C PHE A 144 15.06 3.36 -19.45
N MET A 145 15.86 3.57 -20.49
CA MET A 145 17.31 3.42 -20.39
C MET A 145 17.89 4.51 -19.50
N ALA A 146 19.14 4.35 -19.05
CA ALA A 146 19.74 5.23 -18.05
C ALA A 146 19.81 6.69 -18.49
N ASP A 147 20.20 6.94 -19.75
CA ASP A 147 20.24 8.26 -20.37
C ASP A 147 18.84 8.89 -20.53
N GLU A 148 17.86 8.11 -20.95
CA GLU A 148 16.46 8.56 -21.03
C GLU A 148 15.89 8.90 -19.65
N ALA A 149 16.27 8.15 -18.61
CA ALA A 149 15.85 8.40 -17.23
C ALA A 149 16.46 9.69 -16.68
N ASP A 150 17.75 9.93 -16.95
CA ASP A 150 18.44 11.17 -16.55
C ASP A 150 17.83 12.39 -17.24
N GLU A 151 17.55 12.28 -18.55
CA GLU A 151 16.88 13.33 -19.32
C GLU A 151 15.47 13.61 -18.77
N MET A 152 14.70 12.55 -18.48
CA MET A 152 13.35 12.70 -17.93
C MET A 152 13.37 13.31 -16.53
N ALA A 153 14.31 12.92 -15.67
CA ALA A 153 14.45 13.50 -14.33
C ALA A 153 14.71 15.01 -14.36
N ALA A 154 15.43 15.49 -15.39
CA ALA A 154 15.68 16.92 -15.59
C ALA A 154 14.47 17.66 -16.20
N LYS A 155 13.74 17.03 -17.12
CA LYS A 155 12.62 17.65 -17.84
C LYS A 155 11.31 17.65 -17.06
N ASP A 156 11.01 16.54 -16.41
CA ASP A 156 9.73 16.32 -15.71
C ASP A 156 9.92 15.39 -14.49
N PRO A 157 10.28 15.95 -13.32
CA PRO A 157 10.42 15.18 -12.08
C PRO A 157 9.10 14.58 -11.56
N ASP A 158 7.98 14.89 -12.22
CA ASP A 158 6.64 14.39 -11.94
C ASP A 158 6.07 13.52 -13.09
N HIS A 159 6.93 13.06 -14.02
CA HIS A 159 6.55 12.27 -15.21
C HIS A 159 5.50 11.20 -14.90
N SER A 160 5.75 10.33 -13.92
CA SER A 160 4.84 9.23 -13.60
C SER A 160 3.49 9.69 -13.03
N ILE A 161 3.45 10.83 -12.32
CA ILE A 161 2.19 11.44 -11.85
C ILE A 161 1.40 11.95 -13.05
N ARG A 162 2.07 12.71 -13.94
CA ARG A 162 1.47 13.29 -15.14
C ARG A 162 0.96 12.20 -16.09
N ASP A 163 1.76 11.17 -16.33
CA ASP A 163 1.42 10.02 -17.17
C ASP A 163 0.16 9.31 -16.67
N LEU A 164 0.09 8.98 -15.37
CA LEU A 164 -1.08 8.31 -14.81
C LEU A 164 -2.31 9.21 -14.89
N TYR A 165 -2.19 10.48 -14.48
CA TYR A 165 -3.30 11.43 -14.46
C TYR A 165 -3.88 11.61 -15.86
N ASN A 166 -3.03 11.89 -16.86
CA ASN A 166 -3.46 12.11 -18.24
C ASN A 166 -4.04 10.84 -18.86
N SER A 167 -3.48 9.66 -18.58
CA SER A 167 -4.03 8.39 -19.07
C SER A 167 -5.47 8.20 -18.61
N ILE A 168 -5.77 8.48 -17.33
CA ILE A 168 -7.13 8.37 -16.79
C ILE A 168 -8.03 9.48 -17.33
N ALA A 169 -7.56 10.72 -17.38
CA ALA A 169 -8.32 11.86 -17.94
C ALA A 169 -8.72 11.65 -19.42
N ASP A 170 -7.87 10.97 -20.18
CA ASP A 170 -8.11 10.58 -21.57
C ASP A 170 -9.00 9.33 -21.72
N ASN A 171 -9.56 8.79 -20.63
CA ASN A 171 -10.29 7.51 -20.61
C ASN A 171 -9.46 6.28 -21.04
N LYS A 172 -8.13 6.36 -20.97
CA LYS A 172 -7.20 5.25 -21.22
C LYS A 172 -6.85 4.59 -19.88
N PHE A 173 -7.84 3.95 -19.26
CA PHE A 173 -7.72 3.38 -17.92
C PHE A 173 -6.69 2.25 -17.87
N PRO A 174 -5.61 2.36 -17.08
CA PRO A 174 -4.66 1.28 -16.94
C PRO A 174 -5.25 0.15 -16.09
N THR A 175 -4.93 -1.07 -16.50
CA THR A 175 -5.41 -2.32 -15.88
C THR A 175 -4.28 -3.29 -15.58
N TRP A 176 -4.47 -4.09 -14.55
CA TRP A 176 -3.58 -5.18 -14.19
C TRP A 176 -4.36 -6.47 -13.97
N SER A 177 -3.92 -7.54 -14.61
CA SER A 177 -4.40 -8.89 -14.35
C SER A 177 -3.80 -9.44 -13.05
N MET A 178 -4.65 -9.88 -12.12
CA MET A 178 -4.26 -10.44 -10.84
C MET A 178 -4.15 -11.96 -10.92
N TYR A 179 -3.06 -12.47 -10.37
CA TYR A 179 -2.77 -13.89 -10.24
C TYR A 179 -2.31 -14.24 -8.82
N ILE A 180 -2.43 -15.51 -8.47
CA ILE A 180 -1.81 -16.09 -7.29
C ILE A 180 -0.93 -17.28 -7.68
N GLN A 181 0.13 -17.52 -6.91
CA GLN A 181 0.73 -18.84 -6.78
C GLN A 181 0.21 -19.46 -5.49
N VAL A 182 0.02 -20.78 -5.46
CA VAL A 182 -0.46 -21.51 -4.28
C VAL A 182 0.53 -22.60 -3.92
N MET A 183 0.88 -22.71 -2.63
CA MET A 183 1.77 -23.73 -2.08
C MET A 183 1.09 -24.37 -0.87
N THR A 184 0.96 -25.69 -0.85
CA THR A 184 0.44 -26.43 0.30
C THR A 184 1.45 -26.46 1.44
N TYR A 185 1.00 -26.80 2.65
CA TYR A 185 1.91 -26.95 3.80
C TYR A 185 2.94 -28.07 3.59
N ASP A 186 2.54 -29.18 2.94
CA ASP A 186 3.43 -30.28 2.59
C ASP A 186 4.48 -29.86 1.55
N GLN A 187 4.10 -29.03 0.56
CA GLN A 187 5.06 -28.46 -0.38
C GLN A 187 6.02 -27.50 0.32
N ALA A 188 5.52 -26.69 1.26
CA ALA A 188 6.33 -25.74 2.01
C ALA A 188 7.39 -26.43 2.89
N SER A 189 7.07 -27.58 3.51
CA SER A 189 8.03 -28.34 4.32
C SER A 189 9.13 -29.03 3.50
N LYS A 190 8.88 -29.24 2.20
CA LYS A 190 9.81 -29.86 1.24
C LYS A 190 10.46 -28.84 0.31
N PHE A 191 10.14 -27.55 0.44
CA PHE A 191 10.67 -26.53 -0.45
C PHE A 191 12.17 -26.39 -0.22
N GLN A 192 12.94 -26.33 -1.31
CA GLN A 192 14.41 -26.34 -1.26
C GLN A 192 15.05 -25.13 -0.55
N TRP A 193 14.28 -24.05 -0.38
CA TRP A 193 14.64 -22.88 0.41
C TRP A 193 13.56 -22.63 1.47
N ASN A 194 13.81 -21.68 2.37
CA ASN A 194 12.76 -21.16 3.23
C ASN A 194 11.66 -20.49 2.37
N PRO A 195 10.41 -21.01 2.34
CA PRO A 195 9.32 -20.46 1.53
C PRO A 195 8.82 -19.10 2.02
N PHE A 196 9.30 -18.64 3.19
CA PHE A 196 8.99 -17.37 3.82
C PHE A 196 10.16 -16.38 3.79
N ASP A 197 11.26 -16.73 3.11
CA ASP A 197 12.36 -15.80 2.85
C ASP A 197 11.95 -14.82 1.74
N LEU A 198 11.90 -13.52 2.07
CA LEU A 198 11.52 -12.47 1.15
C LEU A 198 12.50 -12.28 -0.02
N THR A 199 13.73 -12.79 0.12
CA THR A 199 14.74 -12.76 -0.95
C THR A 199 14.54 -13.87 -1.99
N LYS A 200 13.56 -14.77 -1.77
CA LYS A 200 13.28 -15.91 -2.66
C LYS A 200 11.96 -15.73 -3.41
N ILE A 201 11.97 -16.14 -4.68
CA ILE A 201 10.77 -16.37 -5.48
C ILE A 201 10.37 -17.84 -5.43
N TRP A 202 9.10 -18.12 -5.69
CA TRP A 202 8.62 -19.45 -6.03
C TRP A 202 8.70 -19.62 -7.54
N PRO A 203 9.50 -20.56 -8.07
CA PRO A 203 9.62 -20.73 -9.52
C PRO A 203 8.25 -20.99 -10.15
N GLN A 204 7.91 -20.26 -11.22
CA GLN A 204 6.60 -20.38 -11.87
C GLN A 204 6.42 -21.73 -12.57
N ALA A 205 7.51 -22.44 -12.88
CA ALA A 205 7.46 -23.82 -13.39
C ALA A 205 6.91 -24.80 -12.34
N ASP A 206 7.24 -24.58 -11.06
CA ASP A 206 6.83 -25.45 -9.96
C ASP A 206 5.48 -25.00 -9.37
N TYR A 207 5.26 -23.68 -9.34
CA TYR A 207 4.06 -23.05 -8.81
C TYR A 207 3.47 -22.09 -9.86
N PRO A 208 2.65 -22.59 -10.81
CA PRO A 208 2.13 -21.78 -11.90
C PRO A 208 1.20 -20.66 -11.39
N LEU A 209 1.08 -19.61 -12.20
CA LEU A 209 0.17 -18.50 -11.95
C LEU A 209 -1.28 -18.93 -12.19
N ILE A 210 -2.12 -18.77 -11.16
CA ILE A 210 -3.57 -19.01 -11.20
C ILE A 210 -4.26 -17.65 -11.34
N PRO A 211 -5.05 -17.42 -12.41
CA PRO A 211 -5.75 -16.15 -12.59
C PRO A 211 -6.83 -15.95 -11.52
N VAL A 212 -7.07 -14.70 -11.13
CA VAL A 212 -8.04 -14.33 -10.08
C VAL A 212 -9.02 -13.26 -10.55
N GLY A 213 -8.48 -12.15 -11.05
CA GLY A 213 -9.27 -10.95 -11.30
C GLY A 213 -8.49 -9.89 -12.05
N ARG A 214 -9.06 -8.69 -12.13
CA ARG A 214 -8.47 -7.54 -12.79
C ARG A 214 -8.65 -6.28 -11.95
N MET A 215 -7.56 -5.54 -11.76
CA MET A 215 -7.55 -4.20 -11.19
C MET A 215 -7.67 -3.18 -12.33
N VAL A 216 -8.54 -2.19 -12.17
CA VAL A 216 -8.76 -1.08 -13.10
C VAL A 216 -8.64 0.23 -12.34
N LEU A 217 -7.90 1.20 -12.88
CA LEU A 217 -7.84 2.57 -12.35
C LEU A 217 -8.55 3.51 -13.33
N ASP A 218 -9.70 4.01 -12.93
CA ASP A 218 -10.61 4.79 -13.77
C ASP A 218 -11.01 6.15 -13.19
N GLU A 219 -10.48 6.51 -12.00
CA GLU A 219 -10.79 7.79 -11.35
C GLU A 219 -9.53 8.45 -10.79
N ASN A 220 -9.27 9.69 -11.22
CA ASN A 220 -8.22 10.54 -10.64
C ASN A 220 -8.62 11.09 -9.27
N ALA A 221 -7.65 11.31 -8.40
CA ALA A 221 -7.90 11.97 -7.12
C ALA A 221 -8.44 13.39 -7.32
N SER A 222 -9.51 13.75 -6.61
CA SER A 222 -10.10 15.10 -6.70
C SER A 222 -9.25 16.14 -5.96
N ASN A 223 -8.60 15.72 -4.87
CA ASN A 223 -7.60 16.48 -4.13
C ASN A 223 -6.43 15.57 -3.76
N TYR A 224 -5.24 15.89 -4.26
CA TYR A 224 -4.04 15.07 -4.04
C TYR A 224 -3.68 14.94 -2.56
N PHE A 225 -3.74 16.02 -1.78
CA PHE A 225 -3.37 15.97 -0.37
C PHE A 225 -4.33 15.09 0.44
N ALA A 226 -5.65 15.28 0.25
CA ALA A 226 -6.68 14.53 0.96
C ALA A 226 -6.71 13.03 0.61
N GLU A 227 -6.48 12.69 -0.65
CA GLU A 227 -6.71 11.33 -1.15
C GLU A 227 -5.43 10.54 -1.42
N ILE A 228 -4.29 11.21 -1.65
CA ILE A 228 -3.01 10.56 -1.97
C ILE A 228 -1.97 10.78 -0.88
N GLU A 229 -1.80 12.01 -0.39
CA GLU A 229 -0.81 12.25 0.66
C GLU A 229 -1.26 11.61 2.00
N GLN A 230 -2.55 11.72 2.32
CA GLN A 230 -3.12 11.17 3.56
C GLN A 230 -3.54 9.69 3.50
N ILE A 231 -3.44 9.02 2.35
CA ILE A 231 -3.77 7.59 2.26
C ILE A 231 -2.81 6.72 3.08
N ALA A 232 -3.34 5.68 3.72
CA ALA A 232 -2.62 4.85 4.68
C ALA A 232 -2.90 3.36 4.45
N PHE A 233 -1.93 2.64 3.89
CA PHE A 233 -2.02 1.20 3.67
C PHE A 233 -1.30 0.44 4.77
N SER A 234 -1.98 -0.46 5.49
CA SER A 234 -1.33 -1.34 6.46
C SER A 234 -1.40 -2.81 6.02
N PRO A 235 -0.27 -3.54 5.99
CA PRO A 235 -0.27 -4.99 5.81
C PRO A 235 -1.05 -5.76 6.89
N SER A 236 -1.36 -5.13 8.03
CA SER A 236 -2.22 -5.71 9.07
C SER A 236 -3.72 -5.59 8.78
N HIS A 237 -4.13 -4.82 7.76
CA HIS A 237 -5.53 -4.71 7.34
C HIS A 237 -5.95 -5.92 6.50
N LEU A 238 -5.88 -7.09 7.12
CA LEU A 238 -6.26 -8.36 6.52
C LEU A 238 -7.73 -8.66 6.80
N VAL A 239 -8.37 -9.40 5.89
CA VAL A 239 -9.79 -9.77 5.97
C VAL A 239 -9.93 -11.30 6.13
N PRO A 240 -11.02 -11.81 6.72
CA PRO A 240 -11.22 -13.25 6.88
C PRO A 240 -10.99 -14.01 5.57
N GLY A 241 -10.13 -15.03 5.61
CA GLY A 241 -9.69 -15.78 4.43
C GLY A 241 -8.30 -15.41 3.90
N ILE A 242 -7.74 -14.27 4.32
CA ILE A 242 -6.34 -13.88 4.04
C ILE A 242 -5.64 -13.60 5.38
N GLU A 243 -4.49 -14.21 5.59
CA GLU A 243 -3.71 -14.15 6.82
C GLU A 243 -2.21 -13.96 6.52
N ALA A 244 -1.44 -13.52 7.51
CA ALA A 244 0.02 -13.40 7.37
C ALA A 244 0.69 -14.78 7.43
N SER A 245 1.83 -14.93 6.73
CA SER A 245 2.74 -16.06 6.91
C SER A 245 3.82 -15.77 7.97
N PRO A 246 4.64 -16.76 8.36
CA PRO A 246 5.79 -16.56 9.26
C PRO A 246 6.98 -15.77 8.68
N ASP A 247 6.85 -15.15 7.49
CA ASP A 247 7.89 -14.29 6.91
C ASP A 247 8.30 -13.19 7.89
N LYS A 248 9.56 -13.21 8.34
CA LYS A 248 10.10 -12.30 9.38
C LYS A 248 9.90 -10.82 8.98
N MET A 249 10.03 -10.49 7.69
CA MET A 249 9.84 -9.12 7.20
C MET A 249 8.37 -8.75 7.22
N LEU A 250 7.47 -9.65 6.79
CA LEU A 250 6.02 -9.40 6.87
C LEU A 250 5.59 -9.16 8.32
N GLN A 251 6.06 -9.99 9.26
CA GLN A 251 5.74 -9.88 10.69
C GLN A 251 6.07 -8.49 11.26
N GLY A 252 7.24 -7.93 10.94
CA GLY A 252 7.60 -6.56 11.34
C GLY A 252 6.71 -5.48 10.69
N ARG A 253 6.23 -5.72 9.46
CA ARG A 253 5.33 -4.79 8.74
C ARG A 253 3.91 -4.76 9.31
N LEU A 254 3.45 -5.83 9.96
CA LEU A 254 2.14 -5.85 10.63
C LEU A 254 2.06 -4.82 11.77
N PHE A 255 3.18 -4.53 12.43
CA PHE A 255 3.26 -3.54 13.50
C PHE A 255 3.60 -2.13 12.98
N SER A 256 4.65 -2.02 12.16
CA SER A 256 5.26 -0.73 11.82
C SER A 256 4.35 0.23 11.04
N TYR A 257 3.46 -0.28 10.19
CA TYR A 257 2.61 0.58 9.35
C TYR A 257 1.51 1.30 10.17
N PRO A 258 0.70 0.62 10.99
CA PRO A 258 -0.22 1.32 11.88
C PRO A 258 0.48 2.27 12.85
N ASP A 259 1.69 1.92 13.31
CA ASP A 259 2.49 2.77 14.19
C ASP A 259 2.90 4.10 13.51
N THR A 260 3.56 4.02 12.35
CA THR A 260 3.98 5.23 11.61
C THR A 260 2.79 6.07 11.16
N HIS A 261 1.63 5.47 10.86
CA HIS A 261 0.41 6.23 10.53
C HIS A 261 -0.14 7.03 11.70
N ARG A 262 -0.10 6.49 12.93
CA ARG A 262 -0.52 7.24 14.13
C ARG A 262 0.37 8.45 14.38
N HIS A 263 1.66 8.35 14.07
CA HIS A 263 2.56 9.49 14.11
C HIS A 263 2.29 10.49 12.98
N ARG A 264 2.25 10.01 11.73
CA ARG A 264 2.18 10.84 10.52
C ARG A 264 0.84 11.56 10.34
N LEU A 265 -0.27 10.88 10.66
CA LEU A 265 -1.63 11.33 10.37
C LEU A 265 -2.49 11.51 11.63
N GLY A 266 -2.00 11.09 12.80
CA GLY A 266 -2.74 11.11 14.05
C GLY A 266 -3.43 9.79 14.40
N SER A 267 -3.84 9.64 15.65
CA SER A 267 -4.43 8.40 16.18
C SER A 267 -5.72 7.99 15.46
N ASN A 268 -6.48 8.97 14.97
CA ASN A 268 -7.75 8.79 14.28
C ASN A 268 -7.63 8.79 12.74
N TYR A 269 -6.46 8.49 12.17
CA TYR A 269 -6.24 8.52 10.72
C TYR A 269 -7.22 7.66 9.88
N LEU A 270 -7.85 6.64 10.49
CA LEU A 270 -8.88 5.82 9.87
C LEU A 270 -10.22 6.55 9.68
N GLN A 271 -10.40 7.73 10.30
CA GLN A 271 -11.56 8.60 10.07
C GLN A 271 -11.37 9.51 8.83
N ILE A 272 -10.15 9.62 8.30
CA ILE A 272 -9.88 10.34 7.05
C ILE A 272 -10.61 9.59 5.90
N PRO A 273 -11.38 10.26 5.02
CA PRO A 273 -12.28 9.60 4.08
C PRO A 273 -11.64 8.48 3.24
N VAL A 274 -10.43 8.69 2.71
CA VAL A 274 -9.75 7.69 1.88
C VAL A 274 -9.28 6.45 2.66
N ASN A 275 -9.13 6.56 3.97
CA ASN A 275 -8.73 5.47 4.86
C ASN A 275 -9.93 4.80 5.55
N CYS A 276 -11.11 5.42 5.47
CA CYS A 276 -12.31 4.92 6.12
C CYS A 276 -12.77 3.62 5.46
N PRO A 277 -13.00 2.55 6.23
CA PRO A 277 -13.57 1.31 5.71
C PRO A 277 -15.09 1.50 5.50
N TYR A 278 -15.47 2.35 4.56
CA TYR A 278 -16.85 2.78 4.32
C TYR A 278 -17.77 1.64 3.85
N ASN A 279 -17.20 0.57 3.28
CA ASN A 279 -17.92 -0.58 2.76
C ASN A 279 -17.75 -1.83 3.64
N VAL A 280 -17.95 -1.70 4.95
CA VAL A 280 -17.96 -2.83 5.89
C VAL A 280 -19.34 -3.46 6.02
N ARG A 281 -19.36 -4.77 6.28
CA ARG A 281 -20.60 -5.50 6.55
C ARG A 281 -21.29 -4.91 7.78
N GLY A 282 -22.56 -4.51 7.63
CA GLY A 282 -23.32 -3.81 8.67
C GLY A 282 -23.25 -2.28 8.59
N GLY A 283 -22.64 -1.72 7.53
CA GLY A 283 -22.71 -0.30 7.16
C GLY A 283 -21.86 0.65 8.00
N LYS A 284 -21.33 0.21 9.13
CA LYS A 284 -20.41 0.99 9.97
C LYS A 284 -19.47 0.10 10.77
N VAL A 285 -18.32 0.65 11.14
CA VAL A 285 -17.39 0.02 12.08
C VAL A 285 -18.00 0.05 13.48
N ASN A 286 -18.03 -1.09 14.15
CA ASN A 286 -18.57 -1.23 15.50
C ASN A 286 -17.50 -1.84 16.41
N ASN A 287 -16.97 -1.06 17.35
CA ASN A 287 -15.96 -1.49 18.31
C ASN A 287 -16.03 -0.68 19.62
N TYR A 288 -15.06 -0.91 20.49
CA TYR A 288 -14.96 -0.28 21.82
C TYR A 288 -13.91 0.83 21.90
N GLN A 289 -13.32 1.26 20.77
CA GLN A 289 -12.39 2.38 20.73
C GLN A 289 -13.17 3.71 20.82
N ARG A 290 -12.58 4.71 21.49
CA ARG A 290 -13.18 6.03 21.72
C ARG A 290 -12.10 7.12 21.68
N ASP A 291 -12.54 8.35 21.52
CA ASP A 291 -11.81 9.60 21.74
C ASP A 291 -10.63 9.82 20.76
N GLY A 292 -9.49 10.29 21.27
CA GLY A 292 -8.31 10.67 20.48
C GLY A 292 -8.42 12.04 19.81
N PRO A 293 -7.29 12.69 19.50
CA PRO A 293 -7.26 13.97 18.78
C PRO A 293 -7.99 13.88 17.45
N GLN A 294 -8.65 14.98 17.07
CA GLN A 294 -9.40 15.12 15.80
C GLN A 294 -10.43 14.00 15.58
N CYS A 295 -11.13 13.58 16.64
CA CYS A 295 -12.31 12.75 16.48
C CYS A 295 -13.43 13.58 15.82
N VAL A 296 -13.79 13.23 14.59
CA VAL A 296 -14.73 13.98 13.74
C VAL A 296 -16.02 13.18 13.44
N THR A 297 -16.10 11.95 13.94
CA THR A 297 -17.32 11.15 13.92
C THR A 297 -18.15 11.39 15.18
N ASP A 298 -19.29 10.71 15.32
CA ASP A 298 -20.11 10.74 16.53
C ASP A 298 -19.49 9.99 17.72
N ASN A 299 -18.25 9.49 17.60
CA ASN A 299 -17.50 8.75 18.62
C ASN A 299 -18.28 7.57 19.21
N SER A 300 -19.14 6.90 18.41
CA SER A 300 -20.05 5.85 18.86
C SER A 300 -21.08 6.29 19.91
N LYS A 301 -21.34 7.60 20.04
CA LYS A 301 -22.36 8.19 20.92
C LYS A 301 -22.31 7.62 22.35
N GLY A 302 -23.46 7.31 22.94
CA GLY A 302 -23.59 6.68 24.26
C GLY A 302 -23.51 5.14 24.26
N ALA A 303 -22.96 4.51 23.22
CA ALA A 303 -22.84 3.05 23.19
C ALA A 303 -21.84 2.56 24.26
N PRO A 304 -22.07 1.39 24.90
CA PRO A 304 -21.12 0.80 25.85
C PRO A 304 -19.69 0.77 25.29
N ASN A 305 -18.73 1.25 26.08
CA ASN A 305 -17.32 1.39 25.70
C ASN A 305 -16.42 0.32 26.33
N TYR A 306 -16.99 -0.73 26.92
CA TYR A 306 -16.28 -1.85 27.52
C TYR A 306 -16.82 -3.21 27.05
N TYR A 307 -15.97 -4.23 27.05
CA TYR A 307 -16.31 -5.59 26.64
C TYR A 307 -15.73 -6.63 27.61
N PRO A 308 -16.49 -7.67 28.01
CA PRO A 308 -17.91 -7.90 27.70
C PRO A 308 -18.84 -6.92 28.42
N ASN A 309 -20.08 -6.77 27.93
CA ASN A 309 -21.13 -5.96 28.58
C ASN A 309 -22.52 -6.59 28.42
N SER A 310 -23.47 -6.15 29.24
CA SER A 310 -24.87 -6.61 29.25
C SER A 310 -25.85 -5.61 28.62
N PHE A 311 -25.35 -4.67 27.82
CA PHE A 311 -26.10 -3.51 27.31
C PHE A 311 -26.14 -3.48 25.78
N ASN A 312 -26.16 -4.66 25.14
CA ASN A 312 -26.22 -4.83 23.68
C ASN A 312 -25.11 -4.10 22.90
N GLY A 313 -23.90 -4.00 23.49
CA GLY A 313 -22.72 -3.53 22.76
C GLY A 313 -22.27 -4.53 21.68
N PRO A 314 -21.32 -4.14 20.80
CA PRO A 314 -20.76 -5.02 19.76
C PRO A 314 -20.24 -6.36 20.31
N ILE A 315 -20.64 -7.47 19.72
CA ILE A 315 -20.22 -8.83 20.15
C ILE A 315 -19.16 -9.42 19.23
N ASP A 316 -18.47 -10.46 19.70
CA ASP A 316 -17.49 -11.17 18.87
C ASP A 316 -18.13 -11.82 17.62
N GLY A 317 -17.34 -11.87 16.55
CA GLY A 317 -17.77 -12.44 15.28
C GLY A 317 -18.05 -13.95 15.35
N ALA A 318 -17.43 -14.66 16.30
CA ALA A 318 -17.68 -16.09 16.50
C ALA A 318 -19.14 -16.38 16.89
N ARG A 319 -19.79 -15.45 17.60
CA ARG A 319 -21.22 -15.53 18.00
C ARG A 319 -22.19 -14.94 16.97
N SER A 320 -21.75 -14.07 16.06
CA SER A 320 -22.63 -13.24 15.21
C SER A 320 -22.38 -13.28 13.70
N CYS A 321 -21.23 -13.77 13.25
CA CYS A 321 -20.83 -13.75 11.84
C CYS A 321 -20.23 -15.10 11.42
N PRO A 322 -20.94 -15.90 10.60
CA PRO A 322 -20.42 -17.18 10.10
C PRO A 322 -19.07 -17.06 9.38
N ALA A 323 -18.78 -15.91 8.74
CA ALA A 323 -17.50 -15.65 8.09
C ALA A 323 -16.33 -15.43 9.07
N ALA A 324 -16.63 -14.99 10.31
CA ALA A 324 -15.65 -14.82 11.38
C ALA A 324 -15.41 -16.11 12.19
N LYS A 325 -16.29 -17.12 12.07
CA LYS A 325 -15.94 -18.47 12.49
C LYS A 325 -14.74 -18.92 11.66
N ARG A 326 -13.69 -19.42 12.33
CA ARG A 326 -12.42 -19.84 11.72
C ARG A 326 -11.51 -18.69 11.30
N GLN A 327 -11.17 -17.76 12.20
CA GLN A 327 -9.75 -17.35 12.26
C GLN A 327 -9.05 -18.58 12.85
N THR A 328 -8.75 -19.52 11.97
CA THR A 328 -8.20 -20.83 12.31
C THR A 328 -7.01 -20.60 13.22
N ALA A 329 -6.96 -21.36 14.32
CA ALA A 329 -5.75 -21.54 15.11
C ALA A 329 -4.57 -21.48 14.15
N LEU A 330 -3.61 -20.58 14.39
CA LEU A 330 -2.35 -20.62 13.68
C LEU A 330 -1.97 -22.09 13.72
N HIS A 331 -1.94 -22.76 12.56
CA HIS A 331 -1.59 -24.16 12.48
C HIS A 331 -0.08 -24.18 12.71
N VAL A 332 0.30 -23.89 13.97
CA VAL A 332 1.57 -24.19 14.54
C VAL A 332 1.55 -25.69 14.51
N ASP A 333 2.31 -26.25 13.59
CA ASP A 333 2.64 -27.65 13.65
C ASP A 333 3.09 -27.92 15.09
N ARG A 334 2.26 -28.63 15.86
CA ARG A 334 2.49 -28.85 17.30
C ARG A 334 3.74 -29.71 17.55
N THR A 335 4.36 -30.20 16.47
CA THR A 335 5.66 -30.88 16.49
C THR A 335 6.85 -29.91 16.50
N LEU A 336 6.64 -28.60 16.27
CA LEU A 336 7.66 -27.56 16.42
C LEU A 336 7.84 -27.18 17.90
N ALA A 337 8.32 -28.13 18.70
CA ALA A 337 8.95 -27.83 19.97
C ALA A 337 10.31 -27.18 19.68
N VAL A 338 10.34 -25.85 19.64
CA VAL A 338 11.59 -25.10 19.40
C VAL A 338 11.72 -23.91 20.34
N ASP A 339 12.97 -23.59 20.67
CA ASP A 339 13.35 -22.48 21.54
C ASP A 339 12.81 -21.14 21.02
N VAL A 340 12.38 -20.27 21.93
CA VAL A 340 12.16 -18.86 21.61
C VAL A 340 13.51 -18.14 21.67
N LYS A 341 14.17 -17.97 20.51
CA LYS A 341 15.45 -17.26 20.39
C LYS A 341 15.61 -16.54 19.04
N LYS A 342 16.68 -15.76 18.90
CA LYS A 342 17.04 -15.08 17.65
C LYS A 342 17.77 -16.03 16.71
N TYR A 343 17.05 -16.61 15.74
CA TYR A 343 17.65 -17.47 14.73
C TYR A 343 18.33 -16.64 13.64
N ASN A 344 19.64 -16.86 13.46
CA ASN A 344 20.41 -16.31 12.34
C ASN A 344 19.86 -16.84 11.02
N SER A 345 19.79 -15.97 10.01
CA SER A 345 19.43 -16.33 8.63
C SER A 345 20.32 -15.57 7.62
N ALA A 346 21.49 -15.10 8.05
CA ALA A 346 22.45 -14.41 7.18
C ALA A 346 23.12 -15.39 6.19
N ASP A 347 23.27 -16.65 6.59
CA ASP A 347 23.94 -17.71 5.81
C ASP A 347 22.95 -18.57 5.01
N ASP A 348 21.67 -18.18 4.96
CA ASP A 348 20.70 -18.76 4.02
C ASP A 348 21.22 -18.54 2.58
N ASP A 349 20.82 -19.38 1.62
CA ASP A 349 21.33 -19.33 0.25
C ASP A 349 21.11 -17.96 -0.42
N ASN A 350 22.18 -17.20 -0.59
CA ASN A 350 22.14 -15.83 -1.12
C ASN A 350 22.38 -15.74 -2.64
N PHE A 351 22.77 -16.83 -3.31
CA PHE A 351 23.36 -16.73 -4.66
C PHE A 351 22.66 -17.58 -5.73
N THR A 352 21.96 -18.66 -5.37
CA THR A 352 21.40 -19.58 -6.38
C THR A 352 20.33 -18.91 -7.27
N GLN A 353 19.36 -18.21 -6.67
CA GLN A 353 18.31 -17.55 -7.44
C GLN A 353 18.82 -16.31 -8.18
N VAL A 354 19.78 -15.57 -7.62
CA VAL A 354 20.44 -14.44 -8.31
C VAL A 354 21.25 -14.94 -9.52
N GLY A 355 22.01 -16.03 -9.37
CA GLY A 355 22.71 -16.66 -10.48
C GLY A 355 21.75 -17.20 -11.55
N THR A 356 20.57 -17.68 -11.15
CA THR A 356 19.51 -18.07 -12.08
C THR A 356 18.95 -16.87 -12.84
N PHE A 357 18.68 -15.76 -12.16
CA PHE A 357 18.25 -14.52 -12.80
C PHE A 357 19.27 -14.04 -13.85
N TRP A 358 20.55 -13.97 -13.48
CA TRP A 358 21.63 -13.57 -14.39
C TRP A 358 21.75 -14.47 -15.62
N ARG A 359 21.77 -15.80 -15.43
CA ARG A 359 22.04 -16.76 -16.50
C ARG A 359 20.83 -17.11 -17.36
N LYS A 360 19.64 -17.17 -16.76
CA LYS A 360 18.43 -17.73 -17.41
C LYS A 360 17.33 -16.72 -17.67
N VAL A 361 17.30 -15.58 -16.98
CA VAL A 361 16.25 -14.56 -17.16
C VAL A 361 16.73 -13.42 -18.04
N LEU A 362 17.96 -12.94 -17.82
CA LEU A 362 18.52 -11.86 -18.61
C LEU A 362 19.12 -12.36 -19.94
N ASN A 363 18.95 -11.58 -21.00
CA ASN A 363 19.73 -11.74 -22.23
C ASN A 363 21.11 -11.05 -22.10
N GLU A 364 21.95 -11.17 -23.13
CA GLU A 364 23.31 -10.63 -23.10
C GLU A 364 23.37 -9.10 -22.97
N ALA A 365 22.50 -8.39 -23.69
CA ALA A 365 22.43 -6.93 -23.64
C ALA A 365 21.96 -6.44 -22.26
N GLU A 366 20.97 -7.12 -21.67
CA GLU A 366 20.47 -6.82 -20.31
C GLU A 366 21.53 -7.09 -19.24
N ARG A 367 22.31 -8.18 -19.37
CA ARG A 367 23.44 -8.46 -18.48
C ARG A 367 24.50 -7.36 -18.53
N LYS A 368 24.83 -6.88 -19.74
CA LYS A 368 25.77 -5.78 -19.93
C LYS A 368 25.26 -4.51 -19.23
N ARG A 369 24.02 -4.10 -19.48
CA ARG A 369 23.42 -2.93 -18.83
C ARG A 369 23.34 -3.06 -17.31
N LEU A 370 22.99 -4.23 -16.80
CA LEU A 370 22.99 -4.49 -15.35
C LEU A 370 24.38 -4.26 -14.74
N ALA A 371 25.44 -4.79 -15.36
CA ALA A 371 26.81 -4.59 -14.89
C ALA A 371 27.24 -3.11 -14.98
N GLU A 372 26.89 -2.42 -16.07
CA GLU A 372 27.16 -0.99 -16.25
C GLU A 372 26.44 -0.13 -15.21
N ASN A 373 25.16 -0.39 -14.94
CA ASN A 373 24.37 0.31 -13.94
C ASN A 373 24.96 0.13 -12.53
N ILE A 374 25.35 -1.10 -12.16
CA ILE A 374 26.02 -1.37 -10.89
C ILE A 374 27.36 -0.63 -10.82
N GLY A 375 28.19 -0.74 -11.85
CA GLY A 375 29.52 -0.11 -11.90
C GLY A 375 29.45 1.41 -11.83
N ASN A 376 28.49 2.02 -12.54
CA ASN A 376 28.28 3.47 -12.56
C ASN A 376 27.90 4.03 -11.20
N HIS A 377 27.14 3.28 -10.40
CA HIS A 377 26.83 3.66 -9.02
C HIS A 377 28.00 3.36 -8.06
N MET A 378 28.58 2.17 -8.16
CA MET A 378 29.58 1.65 -7.22
C MET A 378 30.95 2.34 -7.32
N LYS A 379 31.30 2.93 -8.47
CA LYS A 379 32.59 3.60 -8.69
C LYS A 379 32.91 4.72 -7.69
N ALA A 380 31.90 5.31 -7.06
CA ALA A 380 32.07 6.35 -6.05
C ALA A 380 32.38 5.78 -4.64
N ALA A 381 32.23 4.48 -4.42
CA ALA A 381 32.54 3.83 -3.15
C ALA A 381 34.05 3.64 -2.96
N GLN A 382 34.49 3.45 -1.72
CA GLN A 382 35.91 3.17 -1.44
C GLN A 382 36.35 1.83 -2.05
N PRO A 383 37.63 1.68 -2.47
CA PRO A 383 38.11 0.48 -3.16
C PRO A 383 37.84 -0.84 -2.42
N PHE A 384 37.94 -0.85 -1.08
CA PHE A 384 37.67 -2.08 -0.31
C PHE A 384 36.18 -2.48 -0.31
N ILE A 385 35.28 -1.52 -0.48
CA ILE A 385 33.83 -1.77 -0.62
C ILE A 385 33.57 -2.33 -2.03
N GLN A 386 34.18 -1.73 -3.05
CA GLN A 386 34.08 -2.20 -4.43
C GLN A 386 34.60 -3.63 -4.60
N LYS A 387 35.69 -4.00 -3.89
CA LYS A 387 36.24 -5.36 -3.91
C LYS A 387 35.35 -6.39 -3.20
N ARG A 388 34.58 -5.94 -2.19
CA ARG A 388 33.72 -6.81 -1.39
C ARG A 388 32.38 -7.09 -2.08
N ALA A 389 31.83 -6.07 -2.72
CA ALA A 389 30.61 -6.18 -3.52
C ALA A 389 30.88 -6.98 -4.81
#